data_AF-A0A9E3GYX7-F1
#
_entry.id   AF-A0A9E3GYX7-F1
#
_cell.length_a   1.000
_cell.length_b   1.000
_cell.length_c   1.000
_cell.angle_alpha   90.00
_cell.angle_beta   90.00
_cell.angle_gamma   90.00
#
_symmetry.space_group_name_H-M   'P 1'
#
loop_
_entity.id
_entity.type
_entity.pdbx_description
1 polymer ?
#
loop_
_entity_poly.entity_id
_entity_poly.type
_entity_poly.pdbx_seq_one_letter_code
_entity_poly.pdbx_strand_id
1 'polypeptide(L)'
;MIAAGFVVLAAGLVWLWQRQAAPPGDQAAPVAALRAEVAGLRATLARRHAASIAALTALTQRVTALEQRPAGGTAGPTAAFAPALDAANGRIAALTRQTTTLAQQIAALGTQIGGVTRHQDAVAQQLGGLAQQVAAQGQHLAASDERVAALAARRDARAAAAQTAATTLRQDLAAQQATVATLTHQVAALAKASRQVARVAQIEAARAALDAGRPLGALPGAPPALARFATTAPPTEAALRLAFPAASRAALAVSRPSTAGQPLLDRLWTRAQNLVTVRQGDRVILGDPAAAPLAKAAARLHAGDLAGAVAALGVLEGPAAAAMAPWRDQAQAVLAARAALNRAAADLAGTDG
;
A
#
# COMPACT_ATOMS: atom_id res chain seq x y z
N MET A 1 16.06 17.23 -18.76
CA MET A 1 17.54 17.07 -18.83
C MET A 1 18.03 16.03 -19.84
N ILE A 2 17.16 15.27 -20.54
CA ILE A 2 17.60 14.22 -21.49
C ILE A 2 17.82 14.79 -22.91
N ALA A 3 17.22 15.92 -23.26
CA ALA A 3 17.36 16.56 -24.57
C ALA A 3 18.75 17.21 -24.81
N ALA A 4 19.47 17.59 -23.75
CA ALA A 4 20.76 18.26 -23.88
C ALA A 4 21.90 17.29 -24.26
N GLY A 5 21.82 16.03 -23.84
CA GLY A 5 22.84 15.02 -24.13
C GLY A 5 22.87 14.59 -25.60
N PHE A 6 21.70 14.56 -26.25
CA PHE A 6 21.59 14.14 -27.65
C PHE A 6 22.17 15.18 -28.63
N VAL A 7 22.06 16.48 -28.28
CA VAL A 7 22.60 17.58 -29.11
C VAL A 7 24.13 17.59 -29.07
N VAL A 8 24.74 17.25 -27.94
CA VAL A 8 26.20 17.19 -27.80
C VAL A 8 26.77 15.97 -28.55
N LEU A 9 26.08 14.82 -28.52
CA LEU A 9 26.46 13.64 -29.30
C LEU A 9 26.31 13.86 -30.81
N ALA A 10 25.22 14.52 -31.24
CA ALA A 10 25.02 14.85 -32.66
C ALA A 10 26.08 15.85 -33.15
N ALA A 11 26.41 16.88 -32.36
CA ALA A 11 27.46 17.84 -32.69
C ALA A 11 28.85 17.18 -32.73
N GLY A 12 29.14 16.24 -31.83
CA GLY A 12 30.37 15.46 -31.84
C GLY A 12 30.49 14.56 -33.07
N LEU A 13 29.39 13.93 -33.50
CA LEU A 13 29.36 13.07 -34.68
C LEU A 13 29.56 13.88 -35.98
N VAL A 14 28.95 15.06 -36.08
CA VAL A 14 29.11 15.98 -37.23
C VAL A 14 30.52 16.54 -37.32
N TRP A 15 31.12 16.90 -36.17
CA TRP A 15 32.51 17.39 -36.12
C TRP A 15 33.52 16.29 -36.49
N LEU A 16 33.27 15.05 -36.06
CA LEU A 16 34.11 13.90 -36.42
C LEU A 16 34.00 13.57 -37.92
N TRP A 17 32.80 13.71 -38.50
CA TRP A 17 32.57 13.49 -39.93
C TRP A 17 33.20 14.58 -40.80
N GLN A 18 33.12 15.85 -40.38
CA GLN A 18 33.79 16.96 -41.07
C GLN A 18 35.32 16.88 -41.00
N ARG A 19 35.88 16.31 -39.91
CA ARG A 19 37.33 16.18 -39.75
C ARG A 19 37.92 14.95 -40.46
N GLN A 20 37.12 13.93 -40.73
CA GLN A 20 37.51 12.76 -41.55
C GLN A 20 37.42 13.02 -43.07
N ALA A 21 36.80 14.12 -43.49
CA ALA A 21 36.75 14.57 -44.88
C ALA A 21 37.98 15.41 -45.30
N ALA A 22 39.15 15.15 -44.74
CA ALA A 22 40.40 15.61 -45.33
C ALA A 22 40.72 14.67 -46.51
N PRO A 23 40.82 15.15 -47.76
CA PRO A 23 41.04 14.28 -48.91
C PRO A 23 42.40 13.55 -48.75
N PRO A 24 42.49 12.25 -49.07
CA PRO A 24 43.76 11.50 -49.01
C PRO A 24 44.81 11.92 -50.08
N GLY A 25 44.70 13.15 -50.62
CA GLY A 25 45.49 13.62 -51.77
C GLY A 25 46.71 14.49 -51.43
N ASP A 26 46.83 15.02 -50.21
CA ASP A 26 47.78 16.12 -49.97
C ASP A 26 49.23 15.69 -49.74
N GLN A 27 49.49 14.40 -49.49
CA GLN A 27 50.85 13.86 -49.48
C GLN A 27 51.30 13.35 -50.86
N ALA A 28 50.37 13.06 -51.77
CA ALA A 28 50.69 12.61 -53.12
C ALA A 28 51.11 13.78 -54.03
N ALA A 29 50.50 14.96 -53.83
CA ALA A 29 50.83 16.18 -54.57
C ALA A 29 52.31 16.62 -54.45
N PRO A 30 52.91 16.72 -53.24
CA PRO A 30 54.32 17.10 -53.11
C PRO A 30 55.28 16.03 -53.66
N VAL A 31 54.95 14.74 -53.54
CA VAL A 31 55.78 13.65 -54.09
C VAL A 31 55.68 13.58 -55.62
N ALA A 32 54.50 13.84 -56.19
CA ALA A 32 54.30 13.94 -57.64
C ALA A 32 55.00 15.17 -58.22
N ALA A 33 54.93 16.32 -57.53
CA ALA A 33 55.65 17.54 -57.90
C ALA A 33 57.17 17.33 -57.89
N LEU A 34 57.71 16.67 -56.85
CA LEU A 34 59.14 16.35 -56.77
C LEU A 34 59.57 15.40 -57.90
N ARG A 35 58.76 14.39 -58.26
CA ARG A 35 59.08 13.48 -59.38
C ARG A 35 59.03 14.19 -60.73
N ALA A 36 58.07 15.09 -60.93
CA ALA A 36 57.97 15.90 -62.14
C ALA A 36 59.17 16.86 -62.27
N GLU A 37 59.61 17.45 -61.17
CA GLU A 37 60.78 18.34 -61.12
C GLU A 37 62.08 17.57 -61.41
N VAL A 38 62.26 16.38 -60.83
CA VAL A 38 63.40 15.49 -61.12
C VAL A 38 63.40 15.02 -62.58
N ALA A 39 62.24 14.73 -63.16
CA ALA A 39 62.13 14.36 -64.58
C ALA A 39 62.48 15.54 -65.50
N GLY A 40 62.03 16.76 -65.16
CA GLY A 40 62.36 17.99 -65.89
C GLY A 40 63.86 18.31 -65.87
N LEU A 41 64.50 18.15 -64.71
CA LEU A 41 65.95 18.33 -64.57
C LEU A 41 66.73 17.32 -65.42
N ARG A 42 66.32 16.05 -65.47
CA ARG A 42 66.94 15.01 -66.33
C ARG A 42 66.80 15.33 -67.81
N ALA A 43 65.61 15.74 -68.25
CA ALA A 43 65.38 16.11 -69.66
C ALA A 43 66.17 17.35 -70.10
N THR A 44 66.44 18.27 -69.16
CA THR A 44 67.24 19.48 -69.42
C THR A 44 68.73 19.15 -69.53
N LEU A 45 69.21 18.23 -68.67
CA LEU A 45 70.56 17.67 -68.73
C LEU A 45 70.81 16.93 -70.05
N ALA A 46 69.89 16.06 -70.47
CA ALA A 46 70.02 15.30 -71.72
C ALA A 46 70.10 16.19 -72.96
N ARG A 47 69.23 17.22 -73.05
CA ARG A 47 69.24 18.18 -74.18
C ARG A 47 70.54 18.99 -74.26
N ARG A 48 71.11 19.38 -73.12
CA ARG A 48 72.37 20.13 -73.10
C ARG A 48 73.58 19.25 -73.38
N HIS A 49 73.57 17.99 -72.95
CA HIS A 49 74.61 17.02 -73.31
C HIS A 49 74.66 16.80 -74.83
N ALA A 50 73.49 16.65 -75.47
CA ALA A 50 73.39 16.55 -76.93
C ALA A 50 73.92 17.82 -77.64
N ALA A 51 73.61 19.01 -77.14
CA ALA A 51 74.14 20.27 -77.67
C ALA A 51 75.67 20.39 -77.51
N SER A 52 76.23 19.81 -76.44
CA SER A 52 77.67 19.79 -76.17
C SER A 52 78.42 18.89 -77.15
N ILE A 53 77.86 17.71 -77.41
CA ILE A 53 78.37 16.78 -78.42
C ILE A 53 78.33 17.44 -79.80
N ALA A 54 77.21 18.09 -80.15
CA ALA A 54 77.09 18.80 -81.43
C ALA A 54 78.14 19.92 -81.59
N ALA A 55 78.42 20.68 -80.52
CA ALA A 55 79.44 21.72 -80.53
C ALA A 55 80.87 21.16 -80.65
N LEU A 56 81.16 20.04 -79.99
CA LEU A 56 82.45 19.32 -80.13
C LEU A 56 82.62 18.80 -81.56
N THR A 57 81.59 18.19 -82.14
CA THR A 57 81.62 17.72 -83.53
C THR A 57 81.85 18.88 -84.52
N ALA A 58 81.20 20.03 -84.30
CA ALA A 58 81.41 21.23 -85.11
C ALA A 58 82.85 21.79 -84.96
N LEU A 59 83.43 21.67 -83.76
CA LEU A 59 84.83 22.06 -83.52
C LEU A 59 85.79 21.12 -84.25
N THR A 60 85.54 19.81 -84.20
CA THR A 60 86.31 18.80 -84.93
C THR A 60 86.26 19.05 -86.43
N GLN A 61 85.07 19.30 -86.99
CA GLN A 61 84.92 19.65 -88.42
C GLN A 61 85.68 20.92 -88.80
N ARG A 62 85.69 21.94 -87.92
CA ARG A 62 86.48 23.17 -88.13
C ARG A 62 87.98 22.91 -88.10
N VAL A 63 88.45 22.03 -87.22
CA VAL A 63 89.86 21.63 -87.16
C VAL A 63 90.24 20.87 -88.43
N THR A 64 89.42 19.92 -88.88
CA THR A 64 89.67 19.17 -90.14
C THR A 64 89.63 20.09 -91.38
N ALA A 65 88.72 21.08 -91.41
CA ALA A 65 88.68 22.08 -92.48
C ALA A 65 89.90 23.02 -92.48
N LEU A 66 90.51 23.26 -91.31
CA LEU A 66 91.77 24.00 -91.18
C LEU A 66 92.98 23.15 -91.56
N GLU A 67 92.96 21.84 -91.27
CA GLU A 67 94.02 20.89 -91.66
C GLU A 67 94.11 20.67 -93.18
N GLN A 68 93.01 20.84 -93.94
CA GLN A 68 93.03 20.75 -95.40
C GLN A 68 93.47 22.04 -96.13
N ARG A 69 93.92 23.07 -95.43
CA ARG A 69 94.37 24.32 -96.06
C ARG A 69 95.86 24.24 -96.44
N PRO A 70 96.24 24.31 -97.74
CA PRO A 70 97.64 24.25 -98.15
C PRO A 70 98.40 25.52 -97.74
N ALA A 71 99.63 25.34 -97.26
CA ALA A 71 100.43 26.35 -96.57
C ALA A 71 100.90 27.49 -97.50
N GLY A 72 100.50 28.72 -97.17
CA GLY A 72 101.09 29.94 -97.70
C GLY A 72 100.76 31.14 -96.81
N GLY A 73 101.79 31.69 -96.14
CA GLY A 73 101.90 33.12 -95.80
C GLY A 73 101.29 33.64 -94.48
N THR A 74 102.10 33.60 -93.42
CA THR A 74 102.32 34.63 -92.35
C THR A 74 101.15 35.24 -91.55
N ALA A 75 101.29 35.11 -90.22
CA ALA A 75 100.60 35.81 -89.12
C ALA A 75 99.13 35.43 -88.83
N GLY A 76 98.98 34.42 -87.95
CA GLY A 76 97.90 34.35 -86.97
C GLY A 76 96.88 33.20 -87.04
N PRO A 77 97.25 31.93 -86.78
CA PRO A 77 96.30 30.96 -86.25
C PRO A 77 96.41 30.80 -84.72
N THR A 78 97.60 31.00 -84.13
CA THR A 78 97.84 30.84 -82.68
C THR A 78 97.08 31.85 -81.82
N ALA A 79 96.80 33.06 -82.33
CA ALA A 79 96.00 34.07 -81.64
C ALA A 79 94.51 33.70 -81.52
N ALA A 80 93.98 32.79 -82.35
CA ALA A 80 92.58 32.35 -82.31
C ALA A 80 92.36 31.09 -81.43
N PHE A 81 93.41 30.29 -81.19
CA PHE A 81 93.34 29.11 -80.31
C PHE A 81 93.35 29.46 -78.82
N ALA A 82 94.13 30.47 -78.41
CA ALA A 82 94.16 30.95 -77.02
C ALA A 82 92.76 31.34 -76.48
N PRO A 83 91.96 32.19 -77.16
CA PRO A 83 90.62 32.53 -76.68
C PRO A 83 89.64 31.34 -76.71
N ALA A 84 89.85 30.34 -77.57
CA ALA A 84 89.03 29.13 -77.62
C ALA A 84 89.31 28.19 -76.42
N LEU A 85 90.59 28.05 -76.03
CA LEU A 85 91.01 27.33 -74.83
C LEU A 85 90.51 28.02 -73.55
N ASP A 86 90.60 29.35 -73.47
CA ASP A 86 90.04 30.11 -72.35
C ASP A 86 88.52 29.97 -72.26
N ALA A 87 87.81 29.99 -73.39
CA ALA A 87 86.37 29.74 -73.44
C ALA A 87 86.00 28.30 -73.01
N ALA A 88 86.81 27.30 -73.40
CA ALA A 88 86.62 25.91 -72.98
C ALA A 88 86.86 25.73 -71.47
N ASN A 89 87.96 26.31 -70.94
CA ASN A 89 88.27 26.32 -69.51
C ASN A 89 87.18 27.05 -68.70
N GLY A 90 86.65 28.16 -69.20
CA GLY A 90 85.52 28.86 -68.59
C GLY A 90 84.24 28.02 -68.56
N ARG A 91 83.98 27.22 -69.60
CA ARG A 91 82.86 26.26 -69.66
C ARG A 91 83.02 25.12 -68.68
N ILE A 92 84.23 24.54 -68.58
CA ILE A 92 84.54 23.49 -67.60
C ILE A 92 84.32 24.02 -66.19
N ALA A 93 84.87 25.20 -65.85
CA ALA A 93 84.67 25.80 -64.53
C ALA A 93 83.19 26.11 -64.23
N ALA A 94 82.39 26.48 -65.23
CA ALA A 94 80.95 26.67 -65.09
C ALA A 94 80.20 25.35 -64.86
N LEU A 95 80.56 24.29 -65.59
CA LEU A 95 80.01 22.94 -65.40
C LEU A 95 80.37 22.39 -64.02
N THR A 96 81.61 22.56 -63.57
CA THR A 96 82.04 22.15 -62.22
C THR A 96 81.18 22.82 -61.16
N ARG A 97 81.00 24.15 -61.22
CA ARG A 97 80.11 24.88 -60.29
C ARG A 97 78.67 24.36 -60.30
N GLN A 98 78.11 24.10 -61.48
CA GLN A 98 76.76 23.54 -61.60
C GLN A 98 76.65 22.13 -61.01
N THR A 99 77.67 21.30 -61.20
CA THR A 99 77.70 19.93 -60.64
C THR A 99 77.74 19.99 -59.12
N THR A 100 78.50 20.93 -58.55
CA THR A 100 78.50 21.21 -57.10
C THR A 100 77.13 21.67 -56.61
N THR A 101 76.45 22.59 -57.32
CA THR A 101 75.10 23.05 -56.95
C THR A 101 74.08 21.90 -57.01
N LEU A 102 74.11 21.06 -58.04
CA LEU A 102 73.22 19.89 -58.14
C LEU A 102 73.48 18.87 -57.03
N ALA A 103 74.76 18.64 -56.68
CA ALA A 103 75.11 17.75 -55.56
C ALA A 103 74.56 18.29 -54.22
N GLN A 104 74.63 19.60 -54.00
CA GLN A 104 74.03 20.25 -52.82
C GLN A 104 72.50 20.11 -52.80
N GLN A 105 71.83 20.28 -53.95
CA GLN A 105 70.38 20.10 -54.07
C GLN A 105 69.94 18.66 -53.79
N ILE A 106 70.68 17.67 -54.31
CA ILE A 106 70.41 16.24 -54.04
C ILE A 106 70.58 15.93 -52.56
N ALA A 107 71.62 16.47 -51.91
CA ALA A 107 71.81 16.31 -50.48
C ALA A 107 70.65 16.92 -49.68
N ALA A 108 70.21 18.13 -50.04
CA ALA A 108 69.06 18.78 -49.41
C ALA A 108 67.77 17.95 -49.58
N LEU A 109 67.48 17.46 -50.79
CA LEU A 109 66.34 16.58 -51.05
C LEU A 109 66.42 15.28 -50.23
N GLY A 110 67.62 14.70 -50.09
CA GLY A 110 67.86 13.53 -49.23
C GLY A 110 67.49 13.80 -47.77
N THR A 111 67.88 14.96 -47.23
CA THR A 111 67.49 15.35 -45.86
C THR A 111 65.98 15.57 -45.70
N GLN A 112 65.32 16.17 -46.70
CA GLN A 112 63.88 16.41 -46.70
C GLN A 112 63.10 15.08 -46.76
N ILE A 113 63.50 14.15 -47.63
CA ILE A 113 62.89 12.81 -47.70
C ILE A 113 63.02 12.10 -46.35
N GLY A 114 64.21 12.11 -45.73
CA GLY A 114 64.41 11.54 -44.40
C GLY A 114 63.57 12.21 -43.30
N GLY A 115 63.21 13.49 -43.46
CA GLY A 115 62.25 14.18 -42.61
C GLY A 115 60.81 13.71 -42.80
N VAL A 116 60.36 13.58 -44.06
CA VAL A 116 59.02 13.08 -44.41
C VAL A 116 58.83 11.64 -43.94
N THR A 117 59.81 10.76 -44.13
CA THR A 117 59.74 9.37 -43.66
C THR A 117 59.55 9.31 -42.14
N ARG A 118 60.33 10.07 -41.36
CA ARG A 118 60.16 10.15 -39.90
C ARG A 118 58.80 10.70 -39.48
N HIS A 119 58.27 11.67 -40.22
CA HIS A 119 56.93 12.19 -39.96
C HIS A 119 55.85 11.14 -40.26
N GLN A 120 55.99 10.37 -41.34
CA GLN A 120 55.09 9.27 -41.66
C GLN A 120 55.11 8.18 -40.59
N ASP A 121 56.29 7.80 -40.09
CA ASP A 121 56.41 6.83 -38.99
C ASP A 121 55.74 7.33 -37.71
N ALA A 122 55.94 8.61 -37.36
CA ALA A 122 55.30 9.22 -36.20
C ALA A 122 53.77 9.25 -36.31
N VAL A 123 53.24 9.59 -37.49
CA VAL A 123 51.78 9.58 -37.74
C VAL A 123 51.24 8.16 -37.69
N ALA A 124 51.96 7.17 -38.25
CA ALA A 124 51.55 5.76 -38.19
C ALA A 124 51.47 5.25 -36.74
N GLN A 125 52.44 5.62 -35.89
CA GLN A 125 52.41 5.31 -34.46
C GLN A 125 51.24 5.98 -33.73
N GLN A 126 50.98 7.26 -34.03
CA GLN A 126 49.84 7.99 -33.45
C GLN A 126 48.50 7.36 -33.84
N LEU A 127 48.33 6.97 -35.11
CA LEU A 127 47.13 6.27 -35.58
C LEU A 127 46.97 4.90 -34.91
N GLY A 128 48.06 4.15 -34.71
CA GLY A 128 48.05 2.90 -33.96
C GLY A 128 47.60 3.08 -32.51
N GLY A 129 48.12 4.10 -31.82
CA GLY A 129 47.70 4.44 -30.46
C GLY A 129 46.24 4.87 -30.37
N LEU A 130 45.77 5.69 -31.31
CA LEU A 130 44.37 6.12 -31.36
C LEU A 130 43.42 4.96 -31.64
N ALA A 131 43.80 4.04 -32.55
CA ALA A 131 43.03 2.83 -32.83
C ALA A 131 42.89 1.93 -31.58
N GLN A 132 43.97 1.77 -30.81
CA GLN A 132 43.93 1.04 -29.54
C GLN A 132 43.02 1.72 -28.50
N GLN A 133 43.08 3.05 -28.40
CA GLN A 133 42.19 3.82 -27.50
C GLN A 133 40.72 3.68 -27.88
N VAL A 134 40.39 3.76 -29.18
CA VAL A 134 39.02 3.57 -29.67
C VAL A 134 38.53 2.14 -29.37
N ALA A 135 39.37 1.14 -29.56
CA ALA A 135 39.03 -0.25 -29.21
C ALA A 135 38.76 -0.42 -27.70
N ALA A 136 39.61 0.16 -26.84
CA ALA A 136 39.41 0.14 -25.39
C ALA A 136 38.13 0.87 -24.97
N GLN A 137 37.84 2.03 -25.57
CA GLN A 137 36.59 2.76 -25.34
C GLN A 137 35.37 1.95 -25.75
N GLY A 138 35.43 1.25 -26.90
CA GLY A 138 34.37 0.34 -27.34
C GLY A 138 34.10 -0.78 -26.34
N GLN A 139 35.14 -1.38 -25.77
CA GLN A 139 35.01 -2.39 -24.72
C GLN A 139 34.41 -1.82 -23.42
N HIS A 140 34.80 -0.61 -23.03
CA HIS A 140 34.22 0.08 -21.87
C HIS A 140 32.74 0.42 -22.05
N LEU A 141 32.32 0.82 -23.26
CA LEU A 141 30.93 1.08 -23.59
C LEU A 141 30.09 -0.20 -23.53
N ALA A 142 30.57 -1.29 -24.14
CA ALA A 142 29.90 -2.58 -24.09
C ALA A 142 29.72 -3.08 -22.64
N ALA A 143 30.77 -2.98 -21.81
CA ALA A 143 30.68 -3.34 -20.39
C ALA A 143 29.72 -2.41 -19.60
N SER A 144 29.60 -1.15 -19.99
CA SER A 144 28.66 -0.21 -19.38
C SER A 144 27.22 -0.54 -19.76
N ASP A 145 26.96 -0.91 -21.02
CA ASP A 145 25.64 -1.32 -21.49
C ASP A 145 25.18 -2.60 -20.78
N GLU A 146 26.06 -3.58 -20.61
CA GLU A 146 25.77 -4.80 -19.82
C GLU A 146 25.43 -4.46 -18.36
N ARG A 147 26.17 -3.54 -17.73
CA ARG A 147 25.88 -3.07 -16.37
C ARG A 147 24.53 -2.37 -16.28
N VAL A 148 24.18 -1.54 -17.25
CA VAL A 148 22.88 -0.85 -17.32
C VAL A 148 21.75 -1.86 -17.48
N ALA A 149 21.90 -2.85 -18.36
CA ALA A 149 20.92 -3.93 -18.55
C ALA A 149 20.73 -4.75 -17.26
N ALA A 150 21.82 -5.10 -16.57
CA ALA A 150 21.76 -5.81 -15.30
C ALA A 150 21.07 -4.99 -14.19
N LEU A 151 21.33 -3.69 -14.12
CA LEU A 151 20.67 -2.78 -13.17
C LEU A 151 19.18 -2.62 -13.47
N ALA A 152 18.80 -2.53 -14.75
CA ALA A 152 17.40 -2.49 -15.17
C ALA A 152 16.67 -3.77 -14.75
N ALA A 153 17.26 -4.95 -15.01
CA ALA A 153 16.68 -6.22 -14.59
C ALA A 153 16.53 -6.32 -13.06
N ARG A 154 17.54 -5.87 -12.29
CA ARG A 154 17.47 -5.82 -10.81
C ARG A 154 16.38 -4.89 -10.31
N ARG A 155 16.19 -3.73 -10.96
CA ARG A 155 15.12 -2.79 -10.64
C ARG A 155 13.75 -3.43 -10.86
N ASP A 156 13.56 -4.08 -12.00
CA ASP A 156 12.28 -4.68 -12.36
C ASP A 156 11.94 -5.86 -11.43
N ALA A 157 12.94 -6.68 -11.07
CA ALA A 157 12.78 -7.73 -10.07
C ALA A 157 12.42 -7.19 -8.68
N ARG A 158 13.04 -6.09 -8.24
CA ARG A 158 12.68 -5.42 -6.98
C ARG A 158 11.28 -4.82 -7.01
N ALA A 159 10.87 -4.25 -8.15
CA ALA A 159 9.53 -3.70 -8.32
C ALA A 159 8.47 -4.82 -8.23
N ALA A 160 8.71 -5.96 -8.88
CA ALA A 160 7.84 -7.13 -8.78
C ALA A 160 7.77 -7.66 -7.34
N ALA A 161 8.92 -7.82 -6.67
CA ALA A 161 8.96 -8.27 -5.27
C ALA A 161 8.25 -7.30 -4.32
N ALA A 162 8.42 -5.99 -4.51
CA ALA A 162 7.73 -4.98 -3.72
C ALA A 162 6.21 -5.03 -3.92
N GLN A 163 5.74 -5.26 -5.16
CA GLN A 163 4.32 -5.42 -5.45
C GLN A 163 3.74 -6.66 -4.77
N THR A 164 4.45 -7.79 -4.80
CA THR A 164 4.05 -9.01 -4.09
C THR A 164 4.01 -8.79 -2.58
N ALA A 165 5.04 -8.16 -2.01
CA ALA A 165 5.05 -7.82 -0.58
C ALA A 165 3.89 -6.90 -0.20
N ALA A 166 3.57 -5.90 -1.02
CA ALA A 166 2.43 -5.02 -0.80
C ALA A 166 1.08 -5.72 -0.92
N THR A 167 0.94 -6.75 -1.76
CA THR A 167 -0.28 -7.59 -1.79
C THR A 167 -0.41 -8.45 -0.54
N THR A 168 0.67 -9.08 -0.09
CA THR A 168 0.68 -9.91 1.12
C THR A 168 0.36 -9.09 2.37
N LEU A 169 1.02 -7.93 2.54
CA LEU A 169 0.73 -7.03 3.68
C LEU A 169 -0.73 -6.56 3.72
N ARG A 170 -1.35 -6.32 2.56
CA ARG A 170 -2.78 -5.98 2.50
C ARG A 170 -3.69 -7.14 2.90
N GLN A 171 -3.34 -8.36 2.52
CA GLN A 171 -4.08 -9.57 2.93
C GLN A 171 -3.94 -9.82 4.43
N ASP A 172 -2.74 -9.66 4.98
CA ASP A 172 -2.47 -9.80 6.41
C ASP A 172 -3.23 -8.76 7.23
N LEU A 173 -3.26 -7.50 6.79
CA LEU A 173 -4.02 -6.44 7.45
C LEU A 173 -5.53 -6.75 7.46
N ALA A 174 -6.07 -7.25 6.35
CA ALA A 174 -7.48 -7.65 6.27
C ALA A 174 -7.79 -8.84 7.20
N ALA A 175 -6.89 -9.82 7.30
CA ALA A 175 -7.03 -10.96 8.22
C ALA A 175 -6.96 -10.52 9.69
N GLN A 176 -6.07 -9.59 10.02
CA GLN A 176 -5.98 -8.99 11.36
C GLN A 176 -7.25 -8.22 11.72
N GLN A 177 -7.78 -7.41 10.79
CA GLN A 177 -9.04 -6.68 10.99
C GLN A 177 -10.23 -7.63 11.24
N ALA A 178 -10.32 -8.73 10.48
CA ALA A 178 -11.34 -9.75 10.70
C ALA A 178 -11.20 -10.39 12.09
N THR A 179 -9.97 -10.71 12.51
CA THR A 179 -9.71 -11.28 13.85
C THR A 179 -10.13 -10.33 14.96
N VAL A 180 -9.80 -9.04 14.85
CA VAL A 180 -10.20 -8.02 15.82
C VAL A 180 -11.72 -7.88 15.88
N ALA A 181 -12.41 -7.90 14.73
CA ALA A 181 -13.87 -7.88 14.69
C ALA A 181 -14.48 -9.10 15.41
N THR A 182 -13.96 -10.30 15.15
CA THR A 182 -14.40 -11.54 15.81
C THR A 182 -14.18 -11.47 17.33
N LEU A 183 -13.00 -11.04 17.79
CA LEU A 183 -12.71 -10.88 19.21
C LEU A 183 -13.63 -9.86 19.87
N THR A 184 -13.93 -8.75 19.19
CA THR A 184 -14.85 -7.72 19.69
C THR A 184 -16.27 -8.29 19.85
N HIS A 185 -16.73 -9.09 18.89
CA HIS A 185 -18.02 -9.80 19.00
C HIS A 185 -18.04 -10.81 20.15
N GLN A 186 -16.96 -11.57 20.34
CA GLN A 186 -16.85 -12.53 21.44
C GLN A 186 -16.87 -11.84 22.80
N VAL A 187 -16.16 -10.71 22.96
CA VAL A 187 -16.18 -9.91 24.19
C VAL A 187 -17.57 -9.33 24.44
N ALA A 188 -18.26 -8.83 23.41
CA ALA A 188 -19.63 -8.33 23.54
C ALA A 188 -20.62 -9.45 23.93
N ALA A 189 -20.45 -10.66 23.39
CA ALA A 189 -21.24 -11.84 23.74
C ALA A 189 -20.99 -12.28 25.18
N LEU A 190 -19.73 -12.33 25.64
CA LEU A 190 -19.37 -12.63 27.02
C LEU A 190 -19.94 -11.58 27.99
N ALA A 191 -19.86 -10.30 27.63
CA ALA A 191 -20.46 -9.23 28.42
C ALA A 191 -21.99 -9.37 28.51
N LYS A 192 -22.67 -9.76 27.42
CA LYS A 192 -24.11 -10.07 27.43
C LYS A 192 -24.43 -11.25 28.34
N ALA A 193 -23.69 -12.35 28.22
CA ALA A 193 -23.86 -13.55 29.05
C ALA A 193 -23.65 -13.25 30.54
N SER A 194 -22.61 -12.48 30.90
CA SER A 194 -22.36 -12.08 32.28
C SER A 194 -23.49 -11.23 32.87
N ARG A 195 -24.07 -10.30 32.08
CA ARG A 195 -25.25 -9.51 32.49
C ARG A 195 -26.49 -10.39 32.67
N GLN A 196 -26.68 -11.40 31.83
CA GLN A 196 -27.79 -12.34 31.94
C GLN A 196 -27.68 -13.16 33.23
N VAL A 197 -26.49 -13.70 33.55
CA VAL A 197 -26.23 -14.40 34.80
C VAL A 197 -26.47 -13.50 36.03
N ALA A 198 -25.99 -12.25 36.00
CA ALA A 198 -26.23 -11.28 37.07
C ALA A 198 -27.72 -10.98 37.26
N ARG A 199 -28.48 -10.88 36.16
CA ARG A 199 -29.94 -10.63 36.21
C ARG A 199 -30.71 -11.82 36.76
N VAL A 200 -30.31 -13.06 36.43
CA VAL A 200 -30.87 -14.27 37.04
C VAL A 200 -30.63 -14.26 38.55
N ALA A 201 -29.41 -13.99 39.00
CA ALA A 201 -29.08 -13.92 40.43
C ALA A 201 -29.90 -12.84 41.17
N GLN A 202 -30.12 -11.67 40.53
CA GLN A 202 -30.96 -10.61 41.09
C GLN A 202 -32.43 -11.00 41.25
N ILE A 203 -32.99 -11.73 40.27
CA ILE A 203 -34.39 -12.19 40.34
C ILE A 203 -34.55 -13.24 41.45
N GLU A 204 -33.61 -14.18 41.56
CA GLU A 204 -33.60 -15.17 42.65
C GLU A 204 -33.48 -14.50 44.03
N ALA A 205 -32.61 -13.50 44.16
CA ALA A 205 -32.49 -12.71 45.39
C ALA A 205 -33.78 -11.93 45.72
N ALA A 206 -34.43 -11.33 44.72
CA ALA A 206 -35.70 -10.63 44.89
C ALA A 206 -36.84 -11.60 45.30
N ARG A 207 -36.85 -12.81 44.75
CA ARG A 207 -37.81 -13.85 45.12
C ARG A 207 -37.63 -14.28 46.57
N ALA A 208 -36.40 -14.55 46.99
CA ALA A 208 -36.08 -14.88 48.37
C ALA A 208 -36.44 -13.74 49.34
N ALA A 209 -36.19 -12.49 48.97
CA ALA A 209 -36.57 -11.32 49.77
C ALA A 209 -38.10 -11.17 49.90
N LEU A 210 -38.85 -11.39 48.82
CA LEU A 210 -40.31 -11.36 48.83
C LEU A 210 -40.90 -12.41 49.79
N ASP A 211 -40.38 -13.64 49.74
CA ASP A 211 -40.85 -14.72 50.60
C ASP A 211 -40.43 -14.54 52.07
N ALA A 212 -39.27 -13.94 52.31
CA ALA A 212 -38.79 -13.59 53.65
C ALA A 212 -39.43 -12.31 54.23
N GLY A 213 -40.26 -11.59 53.47
CA GLY A 213 -40.85 -10.32 53.90
C GLY A 213 -39.84 -9.19 54.06
N ARG A 214 -38.74 -9.24 53.29
CA ARG A 214 -37.69 -8.21 53.28
C ARG A 214 -37.92 -7.25 52.10
N PRO A 215 -37.50 -5.98 52.22
CA PRO A 215 -37.55 -5.05 51.09
C PRO A 215 -36.72 -5.60 49.93
N LEU A 216 -37.25 -5.46 48.72
CA LEU A 216 -36.67 -6.06 47.50
C LEU A 216 -35.42 -5.30 47.01
N GLY A 217 -35.18 -4.10 47.52
CA GLY A 217 -34.14 -3.20 47.01
C GLY A 217 -34.52 -2.58 45.66
N ALA A 218 -33.69 -1.66 45.19
CA ALA A 218 -33.90 -0.99 43.91
C ALA A 218 -33.54 -1.94 42.74
N LEU A 219 -34.56 -2.48 42.09
CA LEU A 219 -34.43 -3.28 40.88
C LEU A 219 -34.56 -2.35 39.64
N PRO A 220 -33.51 -2.20 38.81
CA PRO A 220 -33.58 -1.34 37.63
C PRO A 220 -34.57 -1.89 36.58
N GLY A 221 -35.51 -1.06 36.13
CA GLY A 221 -36.56 -1.46 35.19
C GLY A 221 -37.68 -2.32 35.80
N ALA A 222 -37.82 -2.32 37.12
CA ALA A 222 -38.84 -3.11 37.80
C ALA A 222 -40.28 -2.65 37.47
N PRO A 223 -41.19 -3.58 37.15
CA PRO A 223 -42.61 -3.30 37.07
C PRO A 223 -43.14 -2.57 38.32
N PRO A 224 -44.17 -1.72 38.19
CA PRO A 224 -44.71 -0.94 39.30
C PRO A 224 -45.15 -1.81 40.50
N ALA A 225 -45.55 -3.06 40.24
CA ALA A 225 -45.91 -4.04 41.25
C ALA A 225 -44.73 -4.44 42.19
N LEU A 226 -43.49 -4.32 41.72
CA LEU A 226 -42.26 -4.58 42.49
C LEU A 226 -41.68 -3.29 43.08
N ALA A 227 -41.80 -2.17 42.36
CA ALA A 227 -41.33 -0.86 42.84
C ALA A 227 -41.93 -0.46 44.20
N ARG A 228 -43.20 -0.80 44.47
CA ARG A 228 -43.84 -0.53 45.78
C ARG A 228 -43.21 -1.26 46.97
N PHE A 229 -42.51 -2.37 46.73
CA PHE A 229 -41.85 -3.18 47.76
C PHE A 229 -40.32 -2.98 47.73
N ALA A 230 -39.82 -2.01 46.97
CA ALA A 230 -38.40 -1.68 46.92
C ALA A 230 -37.88 -1.19 48.28
N THR A 231 -38.69 -0.38 48.98
CA THR A 231 -38.35 0.21 50.29
C THR A 231 -39.26 -0.25 51.43
N THR A 232 -40.46 -0.78 51.12
CA THR A 232 -41.43 -1.24 52.13
C THR A 232 -41.49 -2.76 52.14
N ALA A 233 -41.36 -3.36 53.32
CA ALA A 233 -41.45 -4.80 53.50
C ALA A 233 -42.85 -5.33 53.07
N PRO A 234 -42.94 -6.26 52.11
CA PRO A 234 -44.21 -6.87 51.74
C PRO A 234 -44.75 -7.74 52.89
N PRO A 235 -46.07 -7.78 53.10
CA PRO A 235 -46.67 -8.72 54.05
C PRO A 235 -46.41 -10.15 53.55
N THR A 236 -45.79 -10.99 54.38
CA THR A 236 -45.56 -12.40 54.05
C THR A 236 -46.87 -13.16 54.00
N GLU A 237 -46.88 -14.31 53.32
CA GLU A 237 -48.04 -15.21 53.32
C GLU A 237 -48.42 -15.67 54.73
N ALA A 238 -47.42 -15.86 55.60
CA ALA A 238 -47.63 -16.14 57.02
C ALA A 238 -48.32 -14.97 57.76
N ALA A 239 -47.92 -13.73 57.47
CA ALA A 239 -48.57 -12.54 58.03
C ALA A 239 -50.02 -12.38 57.52
N LEU A 240 -50.27 -12.65 56.23
CA LEU A 240 -51.63 -12.62 55.66
C LEU A 240 -52.53 -13.72 56.25
N ARG A 241 -51.99 -14.92 56.47
CA ARG A 241 -52.65 -16.02 57.20
C ARG A 241 -53.01 -15.64 58.63
N LEU A 242 -52.09 -14.98 59.34
CA LEU A 242 -52.31 -14.55 60.72
C LEU A 242 -53.36 -13.42 60.82
N ALA A 243 -53.38 -12.50 59.84
CA ALA A 243 -54.33 -11.38 59.80
C ALA A 243 -55.75 -11.78 59.36
N PHE A 244 -55.88 -12.87 58.60
CA PHE A 244 -57.15 -13.28 58.00
C PHE A 244 -58.27 -13.57 59.03
N PRO A 245 -58.05 -14.30 60.15
CA PRO A 245 -59.11 -14.53 61.14
C PRO A 245 -59.62 -13.25 61.82
N ALA A 246 -58.79 -12.22 61.96
CA ALA A 246 -59.21 -10.93 62.48
C ALA A 246 -60.08 -10.18 61.47
N ALA A 247 -59.64 -10.12 60.21
CA ALA A 247 -60.40 -9.49 59.12
C ALA A 247 -61.75 -10.20 58.85
N SER A 248 -61.75 -11.55 58.85
CA SER A 248 -62.96 -12.36 58.67
C SER A 248 -63.98 -12.13 59.78
N ARG A 249 -63.55 -12.04 61.04
CA ARG A 249 -64.44 -11.69 62.16
C ARG A 249 -65.03 -10.29 62.04
N ALA A 250 -64.23 -9.32 61.61
CA ALA A 250 -64.73 -7.96 61.36
C ALA A 250 -65.77 -7.94 60.23
N ALA A 251 -65.52 -8.68 59.14
CA ALA A 251 -66.47 -8.80 58.04
C ALA A 251 -67.79 -9.46 58.46
N LEU A 252 -67.73 -10.56 59.22
CA LEU A 252 -68.91 -11.22 59.79
C LEU A 252 -69.67 -10.34 60.79
N ALA A 253 -68.99 -9.45 61.51
CA ALA A 253 -69.65 -8.54 62.45
C ALA A 253 -70.53 -7.50 61.73
N VAL A 254 -70.08 -7.01 60.57
CA VAL A 254 -70.78 -5.99 59.78
C VAL A 254 -71.79 -6.61 58.78
N SER A 255 -71.59 -7.87 58.38
CA SER A 255 -72.50 -8.61 57.48
C SER A 255 -73.78 -9.10 58.15
N ARG A 256 -73.80 -9.18 59.48
CA ARG A 256 -75.00 -9.58 60.23
C ARG A 256 -76.15 -8.61 59.89
N PRO A 257 -77.27 -9.09 59.33
CA PRO A 257 -78.44 -8.25 59.20
C PRO A 257 -78.82 -7.78 60.62
N SER A 258 -79.00 -6.47 60.79
CA SER A 258 -79.46 -5.91 62.06
C SER A 258 -80.81 -6.53 62.41
N THR A 259 -80.80 -7.62 63.19
CA THR A 259 -81.98 -8.17 63.85
C THR A 259 -82.29 -7.36 65.11
N ALA A 260 -81.91 -6.08 65.16
CA ALA A 260 -82.13 -5.17 66.28
C ALA A 260 -83.55 -4.55 66.27
N GLY A 261 -84.52 -5.26 65.70
CA GLY A 261 -85.92 -4.82 65.65
C GLY A 261 -86.97 -5.91 65.43
N GLN A 262 -86.61 -7.20 65.38
CA GLN A 262 -87.61 -8.27 65.24
C GLN A 262 -87.96 -8.91 66.60
N PRO A 263 -89.27 -9.08 66.88
CA PRO A 263 -89.77 -9.54 68.17
C PRO A 263 -89.22 -10.92 68.52
N LEU A 264 -88.87 -11.12 69.80
CA LEU A 264 -88.36 -12.38 70.37
C LEU A 264 -89.24 -13.60 70.04
N LEU A 265 -90.52 -13.36 69.72
CA LEU A 265 -91.52 -14.38 69.42
C LEU A 265 -91.36 -15.02 68.03
N ASP A 266 -90.87 -14.29 67.02
CA ASP A 266 -90.61 -14.87 65.69
C ASP A 266 -89.45 -15.90 65.73
N ARG A 267 -88.51 -15.74 66.67
CA ARG A 267 -87.34 -16.62 66.79
C ARG A 267 -87.67 -18.02 67.30
N LEU A 268 -88.75 -18.17 68.06
CA LEU A 268 -89.20 -19.47 68.55
C LEU A 268 -89.99 -20.22 67.47
N TRP A 269 -90.72 -19.51 66.61
CA TRP A 269 -91.50 -20.10 65.53
C TRP A 269 -90.61 -20.68 64.41
N THR A 270 -89.51 -20.01 64.05
CA THR A 270 -88.57 -20.52 63.03
C THR A 270 -87.72 -21.70 63.51
N ARG A 271 -87.58 -21.89 64.83
CA ARG A 271 -86.77 -22.98 65.41
C ARG A 271 -87.47 -24.34 65.36
N ALA A 272 -88.79 -24.35 65.28
CA ALA A 272 -89.60 -25.57 65.18
C ALA A 272 -89.63 -26.16 63.75
N GLN A 273 -89.33 -25.37 62.70
CA GLN A 273 -89.39 -25.84 61.31
C GLN A 273 -88.03 -26.25 60.71
N ASN A 274 -86.92 -26.11 61.45
CA ASN A 274 -85.56 -26.32 60.94
C ASN A 274 -84.89 -27.62 61.40
N LEU A 275 -85.66 -28.66 61.72
CA LEU A 275 -85.13 -30.00 62.01
C LEU A 275 -85.27 -30.96 60.82
N VAL A 276 -85.13 -30.45 59.59
CA VAL A 276 -84.95 -31.29 58.39
C VAL A 276 -83.93 -30.62 57.47
N THR A 277 -82.67 -31.03 57.58
CA THR A 277 -81.61 -30.65 56.64
C THR A 277 -81.58 -31.65 55.48
N VAL A 278 -82.19 -31.30 54.34
CA VAL A 278 -81.93 -31.98 53.07
C VAL A 278 -80.94 -31.12 52.28
N ARG A 279 -79.78 -31.70 52.01
CA ARG A 279 -78.71 -31.11 51.21
C ARG A 279 -79.03 -31.30 49.73
N GLN A 280 -79.27 -30.21 49.00
CA GLN A 280 -79.36 -30.23 47.54
C GLN A 280 -78.71 -28.96 46.97
N GLY A 281 -77.51 -29.11 46.40
CA GLY A 281 -76.87 -28.04 45.61
C GLY A 281 -76.37 -26.80 46.37
N ASP A 282 -75.87 -25.83 45.60
CA ASP A 282 -74.89 -24.79 45.98
C ASP A 282 -75.51 -23.49 46.54
N ARG A 283 -76.61 -23.57 47.33
CA ARG A 283 -77.25 -22.36 47.90
C ARG A 283 -77.68 -22.55 49.36
N VAL A 284 -77.17 -21.67 50.23
CA VAL A 284 -77.44 -21.63 51.67
C VAL A 284 -78.72 -20.83 51.94
N ILE A 285 -79.69 -21.45 52.62
CA ILE A 285 -80.95 -20.85 53.10
C ILE A 285 -80.85 -20.93 54.64
N LEU A 286 -80.76 -19.78 55.33
CA LEU A 286 -80.29 -19.57 56.72
C LEU A 286 -78.76 -19.70 56.96
N GLY A 287 -78.12 -18.53 56.95
CA GLY A 287 -76.71 -18.31 57.28
C GLY A 287 -76.29 -16.94 56.75
N ASP A 288 -75.31 -16.29 57.38
CA ASP A 288 -74.73 -15.05 56.87
C ASP A 288 -74.18 -15.28 55.45
N PRO A 289 -74.65 -14.56 54.41
CA PRO A 289 -74.21 -14.78 53.02
C PRO A 289 -72.71 -14.57 52.84
N ALA A 290 -72.04 -13.85 53.76
CA ALA A 290 -70.59 -13.69 53.76
C ALA A 290 -69.83 -14.90 54.35
N ALA A 291 -70.47 -15.77 55.13
CA ALA A 291 -69.80 -16.85 55.85
C ALA A 291 -69.25 -17.96 54.93
N ALA A 292 -69.99 -18.34 53.88
CA ALA A 292 -69.56 -19.40 52.97
C ALA A 292 -68.34 -18.99 52.11
N PRO A 293 -68.28 -17.80 51.49
CA PRO A 293 -67.08 -17.32 50.81
C PRO A 293 -65.88 -17.13 51.75
N LEU A 294 -66.09 -16.64 52.98
CA LEU A 294 -65.03 -16.49 54.00
C LEU A 294 -64.46 -17.84 54.45
N ALA A 295 -65.29 -18.86 54.66
CA ALA A 295 -64.84 -20.21 55.02
C ALA A 295 -64.05 -20.87 53.88
N LYS A 296 -64.50 -20.69 52.63
CA LYS A 296 -63.79 -21.17 51.43
C LYS A 296 -62.43 -20.47 51.29
N ALA A 297 -62.37 -19.16 51.52
CA ALA A 297 -61.12 -18.40 51.50
C ALA A 297 -60.16 -18.87 52.60
N ALA A 298 -60.66 -19.14 53.81
CA ALA A 298 -59.86 -19.69 54.91
C ALA A 298 -59.24 -21.04 54.54
N ALA A 299 -60.05 -21.98 54.01
CA ALA A 299 -59.60 -23.30 53.62
C ALA A 299 -58.53 -23.23 52.51
N ARG A 300 -58.71 -22.36 51.51
CA ARG A 300 -57.74 -22.11 50.44
C ARG A 300 -56.44 -21.52 50.98
N LEU A 301 -56.54 -20.58 51.92
CA LEU A 301 -55.40 -19.96 52.56
C LEU A 301 -54.60 -20.95 53.43
N HIS A 302 -55.28 -21.86 54.14
CA HIS A 302 -54.65 -22.96 54.88
C HIS A 302 -53.94 -23.96 53.95
N ALA A 303 -54.51 -24.20 52.77
CA ALA A 303 -53.90 -25.02 51.72
C ALA A 303 -52.73 -24.33 50.98
N GLY A 304 -52.44 -23.06 51.29
CA GLY A 304 -51.42 -22.26 50.60
C GLY A 304 -51.80 -21.73 49.22
N ASP A 305 -53.10 -21.75 48.91
CA ASP A 305 -53.66 -21.16 47.71
C ASP A 305 -54.16 -19.74 47.99
N LEU A 306 -53.22 -18.78 48.06
CA LEU A 306 -53.54 -17.35 48.26
C LEU A 306 -54.40 -16.79 47.09
N ALA A 307 -54.15 -17.23 45.86
CA ALA A 307 -54.90 -16.80 44.69
C ALA A 307 -56.37 -17.28 44.76
N GLY A 308 -56.57 -18.54 45.11
CA GLY A 308 -57.89 -19.11 45.36
C GLY A 308 -58.60 -18.48 46.55
N ALA A 309 -57.85 -18.07 47.59
CA ALA A 309 -58.41 -17.34 48.72
C ALA A 309 -58.92 -15.94 48.31
N VAL A 310 -58.13 -15.18 47.55
CA VAL A 310 -58.56 -13.86 47.01
C VAL A 310 -59.75 -14.01 46.05
N ALA A 311 -59.76 -15.04 45.19
CA ALA A 311 -60.86 -15.31 44.28
C ALA A 311 -62.16 -15.66 45.03
N ALA A 312 -62.09 -16.45 46.12
CA ALA A 312 -63.24 -16.76 46.96
C ALA A 312 -63.81 -15.51 47.64
N LEU A 313 -62.96 -14.57 48.07
CA LEU A 313 -63.41 -13.26 48.59
C LEU A 313 -63.91 -12.32 47.50
N GLY A 314 -63.69 -12.63 46.22
CA GLY A 314 -64.23 -11.92 45.06
C GLY A 314 -65.74 -11.91 44.99
N VAL A 315 -66.36 -12.95 45.57
CA VAL A 315 -67.82 -13.18 45.57
C VAL A 315 -68.52 -12.45 46.73
N LEU A 316 -67.76 -11.86 47.67
CA LEU A 316 -68.34 -11.07 48.76
C LEU A 316 -68.89 -9.75 48.23
N GLU A 317 -70.09 -9.39 48.68
CA GLU A 317 -70.77 -8.14 48.35
C GLU A 317 -71.14 -7.37 49.63
N GLY A 318 -71.37 -6.06 49.48
CA GLY A 318 -71.85 -5.21 50.57
C GLY A 318 -70.82 -4.92 51.68
N PRO A 319 -71.26 -4.63 52.92
CA PRO A 319 -70.38 -4.18 54.00
C PRO A 319 -69.27 -5.17 54.40
N ALA A 320 -69.52 -6.47 54.21
CA ALA A 320 -68.54 -7.52 54.45
C ALA A 320 -67.35 -7.43 53.47
N ALA A 321 -67.61 -7.08 52.22
CA ALA A 321 -66.58 -6.87 51.20
C ALA A 321 -65.72 -5.64 51.52
N ALA A 322 -66.34 -4.56 52.00
CA ALA A 322 -65.64 -3.35 52.43
C ALA A 322 -64.71 -3.63 53.63
N ALA A 323 -65.16 -4.42 54.61
CA ALA A 323 -64.34 -4.80 55.76
C ALA A 323 -63.14 -5.69 55.38
N MET A 324 -63.27 -6.52 54.34
CA MET A 324 -62.18 -7.36 53.82
C MET A 324 -61.25 -6.64 52.82
N ALA A 325 -61.60 -5.43 52.37
CA ALA A 325 -60.86 -4.72 51.32
C ALA A 325 -59.37 -4.51 51.66
N PRO A 326 -58.98 -4.03 52.87
CA PRO A 326 -57.57 -3.83 53.19
C PRO A 326 -56.74 -5.12 53.15
N TRP A 327 -57.30 -6.24 53.59
CA TRP A 327 -56.64 -7.55 53.53
C TRP A 327 -56.51 -8.03 52.07
N ARG A 328 -57.57 -7.86 51.28
CA ARG A 328 -57.59 -8.23 49.85
C ARG A 328 -56.56 -7.42 49.06
N ASP A 329 -56.45 -6.12 49.30
CA ASP A 329 -55.52 -5.24 48.61
C ASP A 329 -54.07 -5.65 48.88
N GLN A 330 -53.75 -6.00 50.13
CA GLN A 330 -52.43 -6.52 50.50
C GLN A 330 -52.14 -7.89 49.85
N ALA A 331 -53.11 -8.80 49.86
CA ALA A 331 -52.97 -10.11 49.22
C ALA A 331 -52.79 -10.01 47.70
N GLN A 332 -53.56 -9.15 47.04
CA GLN A 332 -53.42 -8.85 45.61
C GLN A 332 -52.09 -8.17 45.31
N ALA A 333 -51.58 -7.34 46.22
CA ALA A 333 -50.28 -6.71 46.06
C ALA A 333 -49.14 -7.74 46.03
N VAL A 334 -49.16 -8.71 46.94
CA VAL A 334 -48.16 -9.80 46.96
C VAL A 334 -48.28 -10.68 45.72
N LEU A 335 -49.50 -11.03 45.28
CA LEU A 335 -49.71 -11.83 44.07
C LEU A 335 -49.22 -11.12 42.81
N ALA A 336 -49.49 -9.83 42.66
CA ALA A 336 -49.02 -9.05 41.52
C ALA A 336 -47.48 -8.89 41.51
N ALA A 337 -46.82 -8.83 42.67
CA ALA A 337 -45.35 -8.84 42.76
C ALA A 337 -44.78 -10.21 42.33
N ARG A 338 -45.34 -11.31 42.83
CA ARG A 338 -44.95 -12.69 42.41
C ARG A 338 -45.13 -12.88 40.90
N ALA A 339 -46.28 -12.46 40.37
CA ALA A 339 -46.57 -12.54 38.93
C ALA A 339 -45.64 -11.66 38.08
N ALA A 340 -45.13 -10.55 38.62
CA ALA A 340 -44.16 -9.70 37.94
C ALA A 340 -42.76 -10.34 37.89
N LEU A 341 -42.31 -10.99 38.98
CA LEU A 341 -41.04 -11.74 38.99
C LEU A 341 -41.07 -12.93 38.04
N ASN A 342 -42.18 -13.68 38.01
CA ASN A 342 -42.33 -14.82 37.11
C ASN A 342 -42.30 -14.39 35.63
N ARG A 343 -42.90 -13.24 35.30
CA ARG A 343 -42.81 -12.66 33.95
C ARG A 343 -41.39 -12.22 33.62
N ALA A 344 -40.70 -11.54 34.53
CA ALA A 344 -39.30 -11.14 34.32
C ALA A 344 -38.36 -12.34 34.13
N ALA A 345 -38.62 -13.46 34.80
CA ALA A 345 -37.90 -14.72 34.61
C ALA A 345 -38.24 -15.38 33.26
N ALA A 346 -39.51 -15.36 32.85
CA ALA A 346 -39.94 -15.88 31.55
C ALA A 346 -39.36 -15.06 30.37
N ASP A 347 -39.31 -13.73 30.49
CA ASP A 347 -38.71 -12.85 29.48
C ASP A 347 -37.21 -13.10 29.30
N LEU A 348 -36.52 -13.52 30.37
CA LEU A 348 -35.12 -13.93 30.30
C LEU A 348 -34.93 -15.28 29.60
N ALA A 349 -35.85 -16.23 29.81
CA ALA A 349 -35.78 -17.54 29.16
C ALA A 349 -36.21 -17.49 27.69
N GLY A 350 -37.11 -16.56 27.32
CA GLY A 350 -37.60 -16.38 25.95
C GLY A 350 -36.71 -15.54 25.04
N THR A 351 -35.65 -14.91 25.57
CA THR A 351 -34.72 -14.07 24.78
C THR A 351 -33.51 -14.83 24.23
N ASP A 352 -33.48 -16.15 24.41
CA ASP A 352 -32.44 -17.07 23.91
C ASP A 352 -32.85 -17.79 22.59
N GLY A 353 -33.95 -17.38 21.94
CA GLY A 353 -34.44 -17.91 20.65
C GLY A 353 -34.25 -16.97 19.47
#